data_AF-A0A938ZD20-F1
#
_entry.id   AF-A0A938ZD20-F1
#
_cell.length_a   1.000
_cell.length_b   1.000
_cell.length_c   1.000
_cell.angle_alpha   90.00
_cell.angle_beta   90.00
_cell.angle_gamma   90.00
#
_symmetry.space_group_name_H-M   'P 1'
#
loop_
_entity.id
_entity.type
_entity.pdbx_description
1 polymer ?
#
loop_
_entity_poly.entity_id
_entity_poly.type
_entity_poly.pdbx_seq_one_letter_code
_entity_poly.pdbx_strand_id
1 'polypeptide(L)'
;MAKNDYYTIVAKILVYLYRKYKGLTSDSEKIIPMSDDYPVEEKQLIETIGMMQEQNFIKGIIIRDWSDEIVTVGYDSLEITPQGIDYLRENSTIRKVCETLKEADQIWSLFM
;
A
#
# COMPACT_ATOMS: atom_id res chain seq x y z
N MET A 1 -6.93 -2.56 -14.91
CA MET A 1 -6.50 -1.24 -14.41
C MET A 1 -5.05 -1.03 -14.81
N ALA A 2 -4.57 0.21 -15.00
CA ALA A 2 -3.16 0.43 -15.31
C ALA A 2 -2.27 0.12 -14.09
N LYS A 3 -1.03 -0.34 -14.30
CA LYS A 3 -0.09 -0.69 -13.22
C LYS A 3 0.29 0.49 -12.32
N ASN A 4 0.19 1.70 -12.86
CA ASN A 4 0.52 2.98 -12.22
C ASN A 4 -0.73 3.77 -11.77
N ASP A 5 -1.93 3.19 -11.88
CA ASP A 5 -3.15 3.81 -11.38
C ASP A 5 -3.15 3.87 -9.84
N TYR A 6 -3.70 4.94 -9.28
CA TYR A 6 -3.78 5.17 -7.83
C TYR A 6 -4.32 3.95 -7.07
N TYR A 7 -5.47 3.38 -7.46
CA TYR A 7 -6.03 2.25 -6.71
C TYR A 7 -5.20 0.98 -6.88
N THR A 8 -4.47 0.83 -8.00
CA THR A 8 -3.51 -0.28 -8.17
C THR A 8 -2.36 -0.15 -7.17
N ILE A 9 -1.80 1.05 -7.00
CA ILE A 9 -0.70 1.29 -6.05
C ILE A 9 -1.19 1.11 -4.61
N VAL A 10 -2.35 1.68 -4.25
CA VAL A 10 -2.98 1.48 -2.93
C VAL A 10 -3.21 0.01 -2.64
N ALA A 11 -3.77 -0.75 -3.60
CA ALA A 11 -3.99 -2.19 -3.44
C ALA A 11 -2.68 -2.92 -3.16
N LYS A 12 -1.63 -2.69 -3.96
CA LYS A 12 -0.32 -3.32 -3.79
C LYS A 12 0.30 -3.03 -2.41
N ILE A 13 0.25 -1.77 -1.97
CA ILE A 13 0.77 -1.38 -0.65
C ILE A 13 -0.01 -2.10 0.46
N LEU A 14 -1.34 -2.06 0.43
CA LEU A 14 -2.16 -2.70 1.45
C LEU A 14 -2.00 -4.21 1.47
N VAL A 15 -1.94 -4.87 0.32
CA VAL A 15 -1.68 -6.32 0.20
C VAL A 15 -0.31 -6.65 0.80
N TYR A 16 0.74 -5.90 0.44
CA TYR A 16 2.08 -6.08 0.99
C TYR A 16 2.09 -5.91 2.52
N LEU A 17 1.52 -4.82 3.03
CA LEU A 17 1.50 -4.54 4.47
C LEU A 17 0.65 -5.56 5.25
N TYR A 18 -0.44 -6.06 4.67
CA TYR A 18 -1.23 -7.14 5.28
C TYR A 18 -0.45 -8.46 5.32
N ARG A 19 0.27 -8.81 4.24
CA ARG A 19 1.17 -9.98 4.23
C ARG A 19 2.28 -9.81 5.27
N LYS A 20 2.87 -8.62 5.40
CA LYS A 20 3.87 -8.29 6.43
C LYS A 20 3.30 -8.48 7.83
N TYR A 21 2.10 -7.95 8.10
CA TYR A 21 1.38 -8.15 9.37
C TYR A 21 1.13 -9.63 9.70
N LYS A 22 0.94 -10.48 8.69
CA LYS A 22 0.75 -11.92 8.84
C LYS A 22 2.05 -12.72 8.88
N GLY A 23 3.21 -12.09 8.72
CA GLY A 23 4.51 -12.78 8.65
C GLY A 23 4.70 -13.59 7.37
N LEU A 24 4.08 -13.18 6.25
CA LEU A 24 4.09 -13.88 4.96
C LEU A 24 4.99 -13.21 3.91
N THR A 25 5.80 -12.24 4.31
CA THR A 25 6.73 -11.51 3.44
C THR A 25 8.16 -12.02 3.60
N SER A 26 8.92 -11.97 2.52
CA SER A 26 10.37 -12.14 2.53
C SER A 26 11.10 -10.82 2.71
N ASP A 27 12.36 -10.84 3.19
CA ASP A 27 13.19 -9.63 3.38
C ASP A 27 13.48 -8.87 2.07
N SER A 28 13.31 -9.54 0.92
CA SER A 28 13.45 -8.93 -0.40
C SER A 28 12.25 -8.07 -0.83
N GLU A 29 11.08 -8.26 -0.21
CA GLU A 29 9.87 -7.50 -0.56
C GLU A 29 9.88 -6.13 0.11
N LYS A 30 9.95 -5.08 -0.71
CA LYS A 30 10.04 -3.69 -0.25
C LYS A 30 9.22 -2.78 -1.16
N ILE A 31 8.78 -1.66 -0.60
CA ILE A 31 8.17 -0.56 -1.37
C ILE A 31 9.31 0.28 -1.95
N ILE A 32 9.51 0.20 -3.27
CA ILE A 32 10.59 0.89 -3.98
C ILE A 32 9.99 1.59 -5.21
N PRO A 33 10.08 2.92 -5.34
CA PRO A 33 9.60 3.63 -6.53
C PRO A 33 10.36 3.21 -7.79
N MET A 34 9.75 3.38 -8.96
CA MET A 34 10.31 2.98 -10.26
C MET A 34 10.71 1.50 -10.39
N SER A 35 10.19 0.63 -9.52
CA SER A 35 10.35 -0.82 -9.61
C SER A 35 9.24 -1.45 -10.47
N ASP A 36 9.38 -2.73 -10.81
CA ASP A 36 8.33 -3.49 -11.51
C ASP A 36 7.03 -3.55 -10.70
N ASP A 37 7.14 -3.57 -9.37
CA ASP A 37 6.00 -3.60 -8.44
C ASP A 37 5.38 -2.22 -8.26
N TYR A 38 6.17 -1.15 -8.26
CA TYR A 38 5.71 0.23 -8.14
C TYR A 38 6.26 1.09 -9.28
N PRO A 39 5.72 0.95 -10.52
CA PRO A 39 6.20 1.66 -11.70
C PRO A 39 5.65 3.09 -11.74
N VAL A 40 5.93 3.84 -10.67
CA VAL A 40 5.54 5.24 -10.45
C VAL A 40 6.73 6.02 -9.92
N GLU A 41 6.77 7.31 -10.26
CA GLU A 41 7.77 8.23 -9.74
C GLU A 41 7.68 8.35 -8.22
N GLU A 42 8.80 8.64 -7.57
CA GLU A 42 8.87 8.76 -6.11
C GLU A 42 7.85 9.76 -5.57
N LYS A 43 7.72 10.93 -6.23
CA LYS A 43 6.74 11.95 -5.85
C LYS A 43 5.30 11.42 -5.81
N GLN A 44 4.89 10.68 -6.84
CA GLN A 44 3.55 10.08 -6.89
C GLN A 44 3.38 9.02 -5.78
N LEU A 45 4.41 8.24 -5.50
CA LEU A 45 4.37 7.20 -4.47
C LEU A 45 4.24 7.79 -3.06
N ILE A 46 5.04 8.82 -2.72
CA ILE A 46 4.97 9.46 -1.40
C ILE A 46 3.65 10.21 -1.20
N GLU A 47 3.11 10.87 -2.24
CA GLU A 47 1.78 11.49 -2.20
C GLU A 47 0.69 10.45 -1.97
N THR A 48 0.79 9.29 -2.64
CA THR A 48 -0.13 8.16 -2.44
C THR A 48 -0.10 7.65 -1.00
N ILE A 49 1.09 7.46 -0.43
CA ILE A 49 1.27 7.03 0.97
C ILE A 49 0.71 8.10 1.93
N GLY A 50 0.91 9.38 1.64
CA GLY A 50 0.31 10.49 2.36
C GLY A 50 -1.22 10.40 2.44
N MET A 51 -1.87 10.27 1.27
CA MET A 51 -3.32 10.11 1.18
C MET A 51 -3.81 8.87 1.92
N MET A 52 -3.07 7.75 1.87
CA MET A 52 -3.40 6.54 2.62
C MET A 52 -3.30 6.73 4.13
N GLN A 53 -2.33 7.50 4.62
CA GLN A 53 -2.21 7.83 6.04
C GLN A 53 -3.34 8.75 6.51
N GLU A 54 -3.69 9.76 5.70
CA GLU A 54 -4.80 10.68 5.98
C GLU A 54 -6.15 9.97 6.05
N GLN A 55 -6.36 8.96 5.20
CA GLN A 55 -7.54 8.07 5.24
C GLN A 55 -7.45 6.99 6.33
N ASN A 56 -6.39 7.01 7.15
CA ASN A 56 -6.12 6.05 8.20
C ASN A 56 -6.01 4.60 7.69
N PHE A 57 -5.69 4.34 6.42
CA PHE A 57 -5.49 2.98 5.91
C PHE A 57 -4.16 2.37 6.36
N ILE A 58 -3.18 3.23 6.58
CA ILE A 58 -1.85 2.87 7.06
C ILE A 58 -1.41 3.83 8.16
N LYS A 59 -0.41 3.42 8.93
CA LYS A 59 0.34 4.25 9.87
C LYS A 59 1.85 4.04 9.68
N GLY A 60 2.65 4.97 10.16
CA GLY A 60 4.12 4.92 10.07
C GLY A 60 4.72 6.32 10.11
N ILE A 61 6.03 6.40 9.86
CA ILE A 61 6.78 7.65 9.87
C ILE A 61 6.64 8.34 8.52
N ILE A 62 6.00 9.50 8.52
CA ILE A 62 6.00 10.46 7.40
C ILE A 62 6.47 11.80 7.95
N ILE A 63 7.48 12.39 7.31
CA ILE A 63 8.01 13.71 7.63
C ILE A 63 7.51 14.68 6.57
N ARG A 64 6.92 15.78 7.03
CA ARG A 64 6.45 16.87 6.19
C ARG A 64 7.26 18.13 6.47
N ASP A 65 7.42 18.97 5.46
CA ASP A 65 8.03 20.29 5.64
C ASP A 65 7.02 21.33 6.14
N TRP A 66 7.46 22.58 6.20
CA TRP A 66 6.63 23.72 6.64
C TRP A 66 5.50 24.08 5.67
N SER A 67 5.54 23.56 4.44
CA SER A 67 4.48 23.71 3.43
C SER A 67 3.52 22.52 3.40
N ASP A 68 3.67 21.57 4.34
CA ASP A 68 2.92 20.32 4.43
C ASP A 68 3.22 19.31 3.30
N GLU A 69 4.25 19.55 2.48
CA GLU A 69 4.73 18.61 1.47
C GLU A 69 5.48 17.45 2.17
N ILE A 70 5.22 16.22 1.72
CA ILE A 70 5.92 15.04 2.22
C ILE A 70 7.35 15.05 1.68
N VAL A 71 8.31 15.14 2.60
CA VAL A 71 9.74 15.14 2.26
C VAL A 71 10.40 13.79 2.50
N THR A 72 9.85 12.96 3.38
CA THR A 72 10.42 11.64 3.68
C THR A 72 9.35 10.68 4.15
N VAL A 73 9.41 9.45 3.64
CA VAL A 73 8.61 8.32 4.11
C VAL A 73 9.56 7.26 4.66
N GLY A 74 9.35 6.85 5.90
CA GLY A 74 10.03 5.69 6.47
C GLY A 74 9.35 4.41 5.99
N TYR A 75 9.65 3.94 4.78
CA TYR A 75 8.96 2.79 4.17
C TYR A 75 8.91 1.53 5.06
N ASP A 76 10.00 1.24 5.78
CA ASP A 76 10.07 0.09 6.69
C ASP A 76 9.17 0.22 7.93
N SER A 77 8.84 1.46 8.32
CA SER A 77 7.95 1.77 9.45
C SER A 77 6.46 1.68 9.12
N LEU A 78 6.12 1.50 7.84
CA LEU A 78 4.72 1.43 7.42
C LEU A 78 4.07 0.14 7.93
N GLU A 79 2.86 0.30 8.46
CA GLU A 79 1.98 -0.76 8.97
C GLU A 79 0.55 -0.51 8.50
N ILE A 80 -0.18 -1.58 8.18
CA ILE A 80 -1.62 -1.51 7.87
C ILE A 80 -2.44 -1.29 9.15
N THR A 81 -3.53 -0.54 9.07
CA THR A 81 -4.48 -0.33 10.17
C THR A 81 -5.71 -1.23 10.03
N PRO A 82 -6.60 -1.31 11.05
CA PRO A 82 -7.91 -1.94 10.89
C PRO A 82 -8.72 -1.35 9.73
N GLN A 83 -8.72 -0.03 9.55
CA GLN A 83 -9.43 0.63 8.45
C GLN A 83 -8.88 0.21 7.07
N GLY A 84 -7.56 0.02 6.95
CA GLY A 84 -6.95 -0.49 5.71
C GLY A 84 -7.32 -1.94 5.42
N ILE A 85 -7.45 -2.77 6.47
CA ILE A 85 -7.90 -4.16 6.36
C ILE A 85 -9.38 -4.20 5.92
N ASP A 86 -10.24 -3.42 6.55
CA ASP A 86 -11.66 -3.33 6.18
C ASP A 86 -11.83 -2.82 4.76
N TYR A 87 -11.02 -1.83 4.35
CA TYR A 87 -11.00 -1.35 2.97
C TYR A 87 -10.66 -2.47 1.98
N LEU A 88 -9.59 -3.23 2.21
CA LEU A 88 -9.22 -4.40 1.38
C LEU A 88 -10.36 -5.43 1.26
N ARG A 89 -11.07 -5.68 2.36
CA ARG A 89 -12.09 -6.74 2.46
C ARG A 89 -13.43 -6.33 1.87
N GLU A 90 -13.86 -5.11 2.13
CA GLU A 90 -15.26 -4.69 1.94
C GLU A 90 -15.44 -3.73 0.77
N ASN A 91 -14.40 -2.99 0.35
CA ASN A 91 -14.53 -2.05 -0.75
C ASN A 91 -14.54 -2.77 -2.11
N SER A 92 -15.62 -2.59 -2.87
CA SER A 92 -15.81 -3.30 -4.15
C SER A 92 -14.81 -2.88 -5.24
N THR A 93 -14.32 -1.64 -5.22
CA THR A 93 -13.31 -1.16 -6.17
C THR A 93 -11.96 -1.81 -5.89
N ILE A 94 -11.47 -1.72 -4.66
CA ILE A 94 -10.15 -2.28 -4.32
C ILE A 94 -10.14 -3.81 -4.45
N ARG A 95 -11.27 -4.47 -4.15
CA ARG A 95 -11.42 -5.91 -4.31
C ARG A 95 -11.24 -6.35 -5.76
N LYS A 96 -11.90 -5.67 -6.71
CA LYS A 96 -11.73 -5.92 -8.15
C LYS A 96 -10.30 -5.70 -8.62
N VAL A 97 -9.60 -4.72 -8.05
CA VAL A 97 -8.18 -4.49 -8.35
C VAL A 97 -7.34 -5.66 -7.82
N CYS A 98 -7.56 -6.07 -6.58
CA CYS A 98 -6.83 -7.16 -5.94
C CYS A 98 -7.06 -8.51 -6.64
N GLU A 99 -8.23 -8.77 -7.23
CA GLU A 99 -8.48 -9.95 -8.08
C GLU A 99 -7.57 -10.02 -9.33
N THR A 100 -6.93 -8.91 -9.71
CA THR A 100 -5.96 -8.87 -10.82
C THR A 100 -4.49 -8.97 -10.39
N LEU A 101 -4.23 -8.96 -9.07
CA LEU A 101 -2.88 -8.99 -8.49
C LEU A 101 -2.56 -10.41 -8.01
N LYS A 102 -1.50 -11.02 -8.56
CA LYS A 102 -1.08 -12.38 -8.16
C LYS A 102 -0.68 -12.44 -6.68
N GLU A 103 -0.14 -11.35 -6.15
CA GLU A 103 0.31 -11.25 -4.77
C GLU A 103 -0.87 -11.24 -3.78
N ALA A 104 -2.08 -10.89 -4.24
CA ALA A 104 -3.29 -10.89 -3.42
C ALA A 104 -3.89 -12.29 -3.22
N ASP A 105 -3.56 -13.27 -4.08
CA ASP A 105 -4.11 -14.62 -4.00
C ASP A 105 -3.86 -15.28 -2.63
N GLN A 106 -2.68 -15.05 -2.06
CA GLN A 106 -2.30 -15.59 -0.76
C GLN A 106 -3.19 -15.06 0.37
N ILE A 107 -3.63 -13.80 0.28
CA ILE A 107 -4.39 -13.17 1.37
C ILE A 107 -5.89 -13.42 1.26
N TRP A 108 -6.41 -13.75 0.07
CA TRP A 108 -7.84 -14.06 -0.09
C TRP A 108 -8.28 -15.25 0.74
N SER A 109 -7.42 -16.27 0.85
CA SER A 109 -7.65 -17.42 1.74
C SER A 109 -7.76 -17.04 3.22
N LEU A 110 -7.24 -15.88 3.62
CA LEU A 110 -7.22 -15.40 5.00
C LEU A 110 -8.42 -14.51 5.36
N PHE A 111 -9.22 -14.11 4.36
CA PHE A 111 -10.44 -13.31 4.55
C PHE A 111 -11.72 -14.16 4.56
N MET A 112 -11.62 -15.43 4.17
CA MET A 112 -12.69 -16.44 4.20
C MET A 112 -12.72 -17.15 5.55
#